data_AF-A0A4S0JTB2-F1
#
_entry.id   AF-A0A4S0JTB2-F1
#
_cell.length_a   1.000
_cell.length_b   1.000
_cell.length_c   1.000
_cell.angle_alpha   90.00
_cell.angle_beta   90.00
_cell.angle_gamma   90.00
#
_symmetry.space_group_name_H-M   'P 1'
#
loop_
_entity.id
_entity.type
_entity.pdbx_description
1 polymer ?
#
loop_
_entity_poly.entity_id
_entity_poly.type
_entity_poly.pdbx_seq_one_letter_code
_entity_poly.pdbx_strand_id
1 'polypeptide(L)'
;VPTRLVRVPYGETLMWEVHTRMEYQAGLYERLVDAGAEFGIRDVGSRALTAIRTEAGFPLLGNRHQLWCGPTRRWNRRTAQLLQAGLRRKGQSNLAL
;
A
#
# COMPACT_ATOMS: atom_id res chain seq x y z
N VAL A 1 17.68 -12.96 2.89
CA VAL A 1 17.15 -12.63 1.55
C VAL A 1 17.23 -11.13 1.34
N PRO A 2 17.92 -10.63 0.30
CA PRO A 2 17.98 -9.18 0.03
C PRO A 2 16.57 -8.67 -0.28
N THR A 3 16.10 -7.71 0.52
CA THR A 3 14.70 -7.29 0.54
C THR A 3 14.60 -5.81 0.90
N ARG A 4 13.64 -5.10 0.30
CA ARG A 4 13.24 -3.75 0.73
C ARG A 4 11.95 -3.86 1.52
N LEU A 5 11.98 -3.35 2.76
CA LEU A 5 10.82 -3.26 3.61
C LEU A 5 10.21 -1.87 3.52
N VAL A 6 8.90 -1.80 3.33
CA VAL A 6 8.14 -0.56 3.34
C VAL A 6 7.08 -0.67 4.43
N ARG A 7 7.07 0.31 5.34
CA ARG A 7 6.07 0.38 6.39
C ARG A 7 4.82 1.03 5.83
N VAL A 8 3.69 0.31 5.85
CA VAL A 8 2.42 0.80 5.30
C VAL A 8 1.35 0.83 6.40
N PRO A 9 0.74 1.98 6.68
CA PRO A 9 -0.41 2.03 7.56
C PRO A 9 -1.61 1.43 6.85
N TYR A 10 -2.23 0.40 7.42
CA TYR A 10 -3.45 -0.22 6.86
C TYR A 10 -4.59 -0.15 7.88
N GLY A 11 -5.38 0.92 7.80
CA GLY A 11 -6.39 1.22 8.81
C GLY A 11 -5.74 1.43 10.16
N GLU A 12 -6.13 0.62 11.14
CA GLU A 12 -5.56 0.64 12.50
C GLU A 12 -4.43 -0.39 12.69
N THR A 13 -4.20 -1.26 11.70
CA THR A 13 -3.18 -2.31 11.77
C THR A 13 -1.90 -1.87 11.08
N LEU A 14 -0.77 -2.18 11.71
CA LEU A 14 0.54 -1.97 11.12
C LEU A 14 0.86 -3.10 10.13
N MET A 15 1.14 -2.76 8.88
CA MET A 15 1.56 -3.71 7.86
C MET A 15 2.95 -3.35 7.32
N TRP A 16 3.67 -4.37 6.87
CA TRP A 16 4.93 -4.26 6.15
C TRP A 16 4.77 -4.85 4.76
N GLU A 17 5.13 -4.07 3.75
CA GLU A 17 5.28 -4.54 2.38
C GLU A 17 6.73 -4.96 2.17
N VAL A 18 6.89 -6.15 1.59
CA VAL A 18 8.16 -6.84 1.49
C VAL A 18 8.49 -7.03 0.01
N HIS A 19 9.36 -6.17 -0.53
CA HIS A 19 9.74 -6.21 -1.94
C HIS A 19 11.07 -6.95 -2.10
N THR A 20 11.03 -8.07 -2.81
CA THR A 20 12.23 -8.85 -3.17
C THR A 20 12.18 -9.21 -4.65
N ARG A 21 13.30 -9.74 -5.17
CA ARG A 21 13.33 -10.32 -6.52
C ARG A 21 12.57 -11.65 -6.51
N MET A 22 11.93 -11.96 -7.64
CA MET A 22 11.13 -13.18 -7.81
C MET A 22 11.88 -14.46 -7.40
N GLU A 23 13.18 -14.52 -7.71
CA GLU A 23 14.08 -15.65 -7.39
C GLU A 23 14.10 -16.01 -5.91
N TYR A 24 13.88 -15.04 -5.02
CA TYR A 24 13.93 -15.25 -3.58
C TYR A 24 12.56 -15.34 -2.91
N GLN A 25 11.47 -15.21 -3.68
CA GLN A 25 10.13 -15.02 -3.12
C GLN A 25 9.63 -16.25 -2.36
N ALA A 26 9.84 -17.46 -2.89
CA ALA A 26 9.45 -18.72 -2.24
C ALA A 26 10.23 -18.94 -0.93
N GLY A 27 11.56 -18.86 -0.98
CA GLY A 27 12.39 -19.05 0.21
C GLY A 27 12.23 -17.96 1.27
N LEU A 28 11.82 -16.75 0.88
CA LEU A 28 11.42 -15.70 1.81
C LEU A 28 10.10 -16.04 2.51
N TYR A 29 9.11 -16.50 1.76
CA TYR A 29 7.80 -16.89 2.29
C TYR A 29 7.93 -18.02 3.32
N GLU A 30 8.64 -19.10 2.99
CA GLU A 30 8.85 -20.23 3.90
C GLU A 30 9.49 -19.79 5.23
N ARG A 31 10.52 -18.94 5.16
CA ARG A 31 11.18 -18.40 6.37
C ARG A 31 10.26 -17.52 7.22
N LEU A 32 9.36 -16.77 6.59
CA LEU A 32 8.37 -15.95 7.30
C LEU A 32 7.31 -16.82 7.97
N VAL A 33 6.85 -17.87 7.29
CA VAL A 33 5.88 -18.84 7.85
C VAL A 33 6.47 -19.57 9.04
N ASP A 34 7.70 -20.06 8.91
CA ASP A 34 8.42 -20.77 9.96
C ASP A 34 8.66 -19.86 11.19
N ALA A 35 9.19 -18.65 10.98
CA ALA A 35 9.40 -17.69 12.06
C ALA A 35 8.07 -17.20 12.71
N GLY A 36 6.97 -17.22 11.96
CA GLY A 36 5.66 -16.80 12.45
C GLY A 36 4.82 -17.92 13.08
N ALA A 37 5.31 -19.17 13.05
CA ALA A 37 4.54 -20.33 13.48
C ALA A 37 4.07 -20.22 14.95
N GLU A 38 4.90 -19.67 15.84
CA GLU A 38 4.52 -19.45 17.25
C GLU A 38 3.42 -18.41 17.43
N PHE A 39 3.30 -17.47 16.49
CA PHE A 39 2.31 -16.39 16.53
C PHE A 39 0.99 -16.76 15.81
N GLY A 40 0.90 -17.97 15.25
CA GLY A 40 -0.30 -18.45 14.57
C GLY A 40 -0.63 -17.68 13.29
N ILE A 41 0.40 -17.22 12.56
CA ILE A 41 0.20 -16.49 11.30
C ILE A 41 -0.54 -17.35 10.27
N ARG A 42 -1.33 -16.71 9.41
CA ARG A 42 -2.13 -17.36 8.38
C ARG A 42 -2.12 -16.55 7.09
N ASP A 43 -2.24 -17.25 5.98
CA ASP A 43 -2.42 -16.61 4.69
C ASP A 43 -3.78 -15.91 4.62
N VAL A 44 -3.78 -14.71 4.06
CA VAL A 44 -4.98 -13.90 3.88
C VAL A 44 -5.22 -13.72 2.39
N GLY A 45 -6.40 -14.14 1.93
CA GLY A 45 -6.81 -13.97 0.55
C GLY A 45 -7.08 -12.50 0.18
N SER A 46 -7.06 -12.21 -1.13
CA SER A 46 -7.29 -10.87 -1.67
C SER A 46 -8.65 -10.27 -1.29
N ARG A 47 -9.68 -11.10 -1.08
CA ARG A 47 -11.02 -10.65 -0.66
C ARG A 47 -11.03 -10.09 0.76
N ALA A 48 -10.35 -10.76 1.68
CA ALA A 48 -10.23 -10.30 3.06
C ALA A 48 -9.41 -9.00 3.13
N LEU A 49 -8.31 -8.90 2.37
CA LEU A 49 -7.55 -7.66 2.26
C LEU A 49 -8.41 -6.51 1.68
N THR A 50 -9.25 -6.81 0.68
CA THR A 50 -10.20 -5.84 0.11
C THR A 50 -11.27 -5.40 1.11
N ALA A 51 -11.74 -6.29 1.99
CA ALA A 51 -12.69 -5.96 3.05
C ALA A 51 -12.05 -5.00 4.07
N ILE A 52 -10.87 -5.35 4.61
CA ILE A 52 -10.11 -4.51 5.55
C ILE A 52 -9.84 -3.13 4.93
N ARG A 53 -9.48 -3.11 3.64
CA ARG A 53 -9.25 -1.87 2.90
C ARG A 53 -10.49 -0.99 2.82
N THR A 54 -11.63 -1.61 2.53
CA THR A 54 -12.92 -0.93 2.42
C THR A 54 -13.32 -0.33 3.75
N GLU A 55 -13.17 -1.08 4.85
CA GLU A 55 -13.44 -0.60 6.22
C GLU A 55 -12.51 0.55 6.62
N ALA A 56 -11.23 0.47 6.24
CA ALA A 56 -10.26 1.55 6.45
C ALA A 56 -10.56 2.81 5.59
N GLY A 57 -11.42 2.68 4.58
CA GLY A 57 -11.80 3.77 3.68
C GLY A 57 -10.74 4.12 2.63
N PHE A 58 -9.84 3.17 2.29
CA PHE A 58 -8.88 3.41 1.21
C PHE A 58 -9.55 3.25 -0.15
N PRO A 59 -9.49 4.27 -1.02
CA PRO A 59 -10.09 4.18 -2.35
C PRO A 59 -9.36 3.12 -3.20
N LEU A 60 -10.13 2.33 -3.95
CA LEU A 60 -9.62 1.41 -4.97
C LEU A 60 -9.93 1.98 -6.34
N LEU A 61 -8.91 2.18 -7.17
CA LEU A 61 -9.06 2.58 -8.57
C LEU A 61 -9.91 1.54 -9.34
N GLY A 62 -10.76 1.98 -10.28
CA GLY A 62 -11.77 1.16 -10.97
C GLY A 62 -13.01 0.65 -10.18
N ASN A 63 -13.08 0.76 -8.85
CA ASN A 63 -14.23 0.29 -8.07
C ASN A 63 -15.36 1.34 -7.86
N ARG A 64 -16.61 0.89 -7.71
CA ARG A 64 -17.84 1.72 -7.67
C ARG A 64 -17.81 2.80 -6.56
N HIS A 65 -17.08 2.55 -5.46
CA HIS A 65 -16.94 3.48 -4.34
C HIS A 65 -16.10 4.74 -4.63
N GLN A 66 -15.37 4.81 -5.75
CA GLN A 66 -14.65 6.03 -6.14
C GLN A 66 -15.56 7.13 -6.68
N LEU A 67 -16.67 6.79 -7.32
CA LEU A 67 -17.51 7.78 -7.99
C LEU A 67 -18.23 8.72 -7.02
N TRP A 68 -18.29 8.37 -5.73
CA TRP A 68 -19.06 9.12 -4.74
C TRP A 68 -18.19 9.88 -3.72
N CYS A 69 -16.93 9.50 -3.52
CA CYS A 69 -16.05 10.20 -2.59
C CYS A 69 -15.31 11.32 -3.33
N GLY A 70 -15.91 12.52 -3.37
CA GLY A 70 -15.19 13.74 -3.72
C GLY A 70 -13.97 13.94 -2.82
N PRO A 71 -12.94 14.71 -3.25
CA PRO A 71 -11.59 14.69 -2.66
C PRO A 71 -11.46 15.23 -1.22
N THR A 72 -12.55 15.40 -0.45
CA THR A 72 -12.61 16.43 0.60
C THR A 72 -13.07 16.03 1.99
N ARG A 73 -13.20 14.75 2.40
CA ARG A 73 -13.55 14.48 3.84
C ARG A 73 -12.71 13.48 4.64
N ARG A 74 -11.84 12.67 4.04
CA ARG A 74 -10.91 11.80 4.79
C ARG A 74 -9.60 11.57 4.04
N TRP A 75 -9.11 12.57 3.34
CA TRP A 75 -7.75 12.54 2.79
C TRP A 75 -6.94 13.63 3.46
N ASN A 76 -5.96 13.23 4.26
CA ASN A 76 -5.16 14.14 5.07
C ASN A 76 -4.52 15.19 4.14
N ARG A 77 -4.66 16.49 4.47
CA ARG A 77 -4.05 17.63 3.74
C ARG A 77 -2.62 17.35 3.25
N ARG A 78 -1.84 16.58 4.03
CA ARG A 78 -0.45 16.22 3.75
C ARG A 78 -0.28 15.35 2.50
N THR A 79 -1.14 14.37 2.26
CA THR A 79 -1.01 13.51 1.07
C THR A 79 -1.43 14.26 -0.20
N ALA A 80 -2.40 15.18 -0.10
CA ALA A 80 -2.75 16.11 -1.18
C ALA A 80 -1.60 17.06 -1.51
N GLN A 81 -0.91 17.58 -0.49
CA GLN A 81 0.26 18.44 -0.65
C GLN A 81 1.44 17.71 -1.29
N LEU A 82 1.72 16.46 -0.92
CA LEU A 82 2.83 15.68 -1.48
C LEU A 82 2.61 15.30 -2.96
N LEU A 83 1.38 14.95 -3.34
CA LEU A 83 1.03 14.73 -4.76
C LEU A 83 1.09 16.03 -5.57
N GLN A 84 0.57 17.15 -5.06
CA GLN A 84 0.67 18.44 -5.73
C GLN A 84 2.13 18.93 -5.88
N ALA A 85 2.97 18.71 -4.87
CA ALA A 85 4.39 19.05 -4.92
C ALA A 85 5.17 18.19 -5.92
N GLY A 86 4.82 16.90 -6.06
CA GLY A 86 5.39 16.02 -7.08
C GLY A 86 4.97 16.38 -8.51
N LEU A 87 3.70 16.76 -8.70
CA LEU A 87 3.18 17.21 -9.99
C LEU A 87 3.78 18.54 -10.46
N ARG A 88 4.03 19.50 -9.54
CA ARG A 88 4.70 20.77 -9.86
C ARG A 88 6.13 20.60 -10.37
N ARG A 89 6.88 19.59 -9.90
CA ARG A 89 8.23 19.30 -10.42
C ARG A 89 8.23 18.73 -11.84
N LYS A 90 7.24 17.90 -12.20
CA LYS A 90 7.12 17.35 -13.55
C LYS A 90 6.59 18.36 -14.58
N GLY A 91 5.84 19.37 -14.15
CA GLY A 91 5.34 20.43 -15.03
C GLY A 91 6.39 21.47 -15.44
N GLN A 92 7.46 21.65 -14.66
CA GLN A 92 8.51 22.63 -14.96
C GLN A 92 9.64 22.07 -15.84
N SER A 93 9.83 20.75 -15.89
CA SER A 93 10.90 20.14 -16.71
C SER A 93 10.61 20.07 -18.21
N ASN A 94 9.39 20.36 -18.66
CA ASN A 94 9.00 20.34 -20.08
C ASN A 94 8.80 21.74 -20.70
N LEU A 95 9.18 22.81 -20.00
CA LEU A 95 9.11 24.20 -20.52
C LEU A 95 10.50 24.85 -20.65
N ALA A 96 11.57 24.05 -20.58
CA ALA A 96 12.93 24.48 -20.92
C ALA A 96 13.40 23.69 -22.15
N LEU A 97 12.90 24.10 -23.32
CA LEU A 97 13.53 23.92 -24.63
C LEU A 97 13.60 25.29 -25.28
#